data_AF-A0A162KH37-F1
#
_entry.id   AF-A0A162KH37-F1
#
_cell.length_a   1.000
_cell.length_b   1.000
_cell.length_c   1.000
_cell.angle_alpha   90.00
_cell.angle_beta   90.00
_cell.angle_gamma   90.00
#
_symmetry.space_group_name_H-M   'P 1'
#
loop_
_entity.id
_entity.type
_entity.pdbx_description
1 polymer ?
#
loop_
_entity_poly.entity_id
_entity_poly.type
_entity_poly.pdbx_seq_one_letter_code
_entity_poly.pdbx_strand_id
1 'polypeptide(L)'
;MKPKFHKATAVGLLLAGLPSLASPLNVTALAAPLNSTVDADTLSLHLARSGCHQSDCPDTRFGVDIISMYTEPFRTWLYFLRWQSVCGCHKEQVFADGCRSFTTCTGRHSVCFDWHGGRGHWIDPSGHKTCWYLSSDYICRQTWLAWPKIEVACTW
;
A
#
# COMPACT_ATOMS: atom_id res chain seq x y z
N MET A 1 -22.98 14.99 31.75
CA MET A 1 -22.58 16.43 31.74
C MET A 1 -22.40 16.87 30.29
N LYS A 2 -22.85 18.06 29.90
CA LYS A 2 -22.75 18.55 28.51
C LYS A 2 -21.46 19.39 28.33
N PRO A 3 -20.55 19.07 27.40
CA PRO A 3 -19.44 19.96 27.07
C PRO A 3 -19.94 21.18 26.29
N LYS A 4 -19.42 22.37 26.65
CA LYS A 4 -19.71 23.63 25.93
C LYS A 4 -18.82 23.73 24.70
N PHE A 5 -19.39 23.99 23.53
CA PHE A 5 -18.64 24.38 22.34
C PHE A 5 -18.15 25.83 22.46
N HIS A 6 -16.85 26.05 22.29
CA HIS A 6 -16.31 27.37 22.01
C HIS A 6 -16.10 27.53 20.50
N LYS A 7 -16.79 28.52 19.92
CA LYS A 7 -16.56 28.95 18.54
C LYS A 7 -15.29 29.82 18.52
N ALA A 8 -14.26 29.39 17.82
CA ALA A 8 -13.13 30.25 17.47
C ALA A 8 -13.46 30.98 16.15
N THR A 9 -13.44 32.32 16.19
CA THR A 9 -13.70 33.18 15.03
C THR A 9 -12.41 33.43 14.25
N ALA A 10 -12.54 33.57 12.92
CA ALA A 10 -11.44 33.67 11.98
C ALA A 10 -10.56 34.92 12.12
N VAL A 11 -9.32 34.81 11.63
CA VAL A 11 -8.63 35.89 10.92
C VAL A 11 -8.03 35.29 9.63
N GLY A 12 -8.56 35.68 8.48
CA GLY A 12 -7.94 35.38 7.19
C GLY A 12 -6.95 36.48 6.84
N LEU A 13 -5.74 36.10 6.40
CA LEU A 13 -4.74 37.03 5.89
C LEU A 13 -4.56 36.81 4.39
N LEU A 14 -5.16 37.68 3.58
CA LEU A 14 -4.84 37.76 2.15
C LEU A 14 -3.45 38.41 2.00
N LEU A 15 -2.49 37.65 1.50
CA LEU A 15 -1.24 38.21 0.98
C LEU A 15 -1.38 38.38 -0.53
N ALA A 16 -1.31 39.64 -0.97
CA ALA A 16 -1.34 40.01 -2.38
C ALA A 16 -0.07 39.55 -3.12
N GLY A 17 -0.19 39.28 -4.41
CA GLY A 17 0.86 38.66 -5.21
C GLY A 17 2.00 39.60 -5.62
N LEU A 18 3.10 38.98 -6.04
CA LEU A 18 4.22 39.59 -6.76
C LEU A 18 4.44 38.80 -8.06
N PRO A 19 4.35 39.42 -9.26
CA PRO A 19 4.73 38.75 -10.49
C PRO A 19 6.25 38.73 -10.63
N SER A 20 6.87 37.55 -10.45
CA SER A 20 8.30 37.37 -10.69
C SER A 20 8.55 37.11 -12.18
N LEU A 21 9.18 38.08 -12.85
CA LEU A 21 9.70 37.94 -14.21
C LEU A 21 11.12 37.36 -14.13
N ALA A 22 11.30 36.11 -14.53
CA ALA A 22 12.61 35.49 -14.73
C ALA A 22 12.62 34.62 -16.00
N SER A 23 13.66 34.83 -16.80
CA SER A 23 13.83 34.39 -18.19
C SER A 23 13.70 32.89 -18.46
N PRO A 24 13.31 32.48 -19.69
CA PRO A 24 13.46 31.10 -20.14
C PRO A 24 14.95 30.74 -20.30
N LEU A 25 15.41 29.77 -19.51
CA LEU A 25 16.71 29.12 -19.74
C LEU A 25 16.60 28.23 -20.97
N ASN A 26 17.24 28.64 -22.07
CA ASN A 26 17.31 27.88 -23.30
C ASN A 26 18.31 26.71 -23.14
N VAL A 27 17.87 25.63 -22.48
CA VAL A 27 18.68 24.42 -22.33
C VAL A 27 18.55 23.58 -23.60
N THR A 28 19.51 23.74 -24.51
CA THR A 28 19.69 22.85 -25.66
C THR A 28 20.21 21.49 -25.18
N ALA A 29 19.32 20.71 -24.55
CA ALA A 29 19.62 19.34 -24.18
C ALA A 29 19.82 18.54 -25.48
N LEU A 30 21.05 18.05 -25.71
CA LEU A 30 21.29 17.09 -26.78
C LEU A 30 20.46 15.84 -26.48
N ALA A 31 19.39 15.65 -27.26
CA ALA A 31 18.63 14.42 -27.27
C ALA A 31 19.50 13.33 -27.90
N ALA A 32 20.37 12.70 -27.10
CA ALA A 32 20.85 11.38 -27.42
C ALA A 32 19.62 10.46 -27.51
N PRO A 33 19.41 9.73 -28.62
CA PRO A 33 18.42 8.67 -28.65
C PRO A 33 18.92 7.57 -27.72
N LEU A 34 18.50 7.64 -26.46
CA LEU A 34 18.42 6.46 -25.61
C LEU A 34 17.40 5.54 -26.27
N ASN A 35 17.90 4.74 -27.20
CA ASN A 35 17.26 3.53 -27.68
C ASN A 35 17.29 2.49 -26.56
N SER A 36 16.72 2.86 -25.41
CA SER A 36 16.23 1.92 -24.43
C SER A 36 15.08 1.22 -25.12
N THR A 37 15.41 0.11 -25.77
CA THR A 37 14.59 -1.09 -25.70
C THR A 37 14.37 -1.37 -24.22
N VAL A 38 13.36 -0.70 -23.65
CA VAL A 38 12.77 -1.11 -22.38
C VAL A 38 12.25 -2.50 -22.68
N ASP A 39 12.98 -3.51 -22.22
CA ASP A 39 12.60 -4.89 -22.40
C ASP A 39 11.19 -5.04 -21.85
N ALA A 40 10.24 -5.25 -22.76
CA ALA A 40 8.88 -5.66 -22.41
C ALA A 40 8.90 -7.01 -21.66
N ASP A 41 10.05 -7.69 -21.66
CA ASP A 41 10.36 -8.88 -20.87
C ASP A 41 10.66 -8.59 -19.38
N THR A 42 10.76 -7.32 -18.95
CA THR A 42 10.65 -6.96 -17.51
C THR A 42 9.20 -6.74 -17.06
N LEU A 43 8.25 -6.72 -18.01
CA LEU A 43 6.81 -6.89 -17.74
C LEU A 43 6.38 -8.37 -17.84
N SER A 44 7.29 -9.28 -18.20
CA SER A 44 7.03 -10.71 -18.18
C SER A 44 6.93 -11.23 -16.75
N LEU A 45 5.82 -11.91 -16.49
CA LEU A 45 5.69 -12.94 -15.46
C LEU A 45 5.85 -12.48 -14.00
N HIS A 46 4.78 -11.83 -13.53
CA HIS A 46 4.13 -12.16 -12.24
C HIS A 46 3.62 -13.63 -12.16
N LEU A 47 4.25 -14.59 -12.88
CA LEU A 47 4.02 -16.03 -12.74
C LEU A 47 5.18 -16.67 -11.98
N ALA A 48 5.21 -16.42 -10.68
CA ALA A 48 4.87 -17.49 -9.76
C ALA A 48 4.56 -16.87 -8.39
N ARG A 49 3.33 -17.06 -7.90
CA ARG A 49 3.21 -17.40 -6.47
C ARG A 49 4.11 -18.60 -6.27
N SER A 50 5.05 -18.53 -5.35
CA SER A 50 6.13 -19.52 -5.16
C SER A 50 5.67 -20.89 -4.60
N GLY A 51 4.50 -21.37 -5.04
CA GLY A 51 3.79 -22.52 -4.51
C GLY A 51 3.54 -22.35 -3.02
N CYS A 52 3.94 -23.36 -2.25
CA CYS A 52 3.83 -23.34 -0.79
C CYS A 52 4.96 -22.56 -0.10
N HIS A 53 6.02 -22.17 -0.83
CA HIS A 53 7.24 -21.59 -0.28
C HIS A 53 7.26 -20.07 -0.43
N GLN A 54 6.27 -19.42 0.18
CA GLN A 54 6.12 -17.97 0.17
C GLN A 54 7.24 -17.25 0.91
N SER A 55 7.79 -16.21 0.28
CA SER A 55 8.77 -15.33 0.91
C SER A 55 8.11 -14.34 1.89
N ASP A 56 8.91 -13.51 2.55
CA ASP A 56 8.39 -12.40 3.36
C ASP A 56 7.98 -11.18 2.52
N CYS A 57 8.37 -11.14 1.23
CA CYS A 57 7.82 -10.19 0.26
C CYS A 57 6.43 -10.66 -0.22
N PRO A 58 5.47 -9.74 -0.44
CA PRO A 58 4.25 -10.04 -1.16
C PRO A 58 4.52 -10.18 -2.66
N ASP A 59 4.01 -11.24 -3.28
CA ASP A 59 4.18 -11.50 -4.73
C ASP A 59 3.19 -10.67 -5.59
N THR A 60 2.71 -9.53 -5.10
CA THR A 60 1.57 -8.80 -5.68
C THR A 60 2.02 -7.45 -6.22
N ARG A 61 1.48 -7.03 -7.37
CA ARG A 61 1.83 -5.74 -8.00
C ARG A 61 1.56 -4.50 -7.14
N PHE A 62 0.78 -4.66 -6.05
CA PHE A 62 0.45 -3.60 -5.11
C PHE A 62 1.43 -3.53 -3.93
N GLY A 63 2.40 -4.45 -3.85
CA GLY A 63 3.40 -4.47 -2.79
C GLY A 63 2.81 -4.73 -1.40
N VAL A 64 1.61 -5.33 -1.29
CA VAL A 64 0.96 -5.66 -0.02
C VAL A 64 0.01 -6.85 -0.17
N ASP A 65 -0.01 -7.73 0.82
CA ASP A 65 -1.01 -8.80 0.97
C ASP A 65 -1.10 -9.30 2.42
N ILE A 66 -2.07 -10.18 2.67
CA ILE A 66 -2.11 -11.02 3.88
C ILE A 66 -1.93 -12.47 3.47
N ILE A 67 -0.99 -13.14 4.13
CA ILE A 67 -0.80 -14.58 4.09
C ILE A 67 -1.24 -15.22 5.40
N SER A 68 -2.03 -16.28 5.29
CA SER A 68 -2.49 -17.06 6.43
C SER A 68 -1.96 -18.49 6.33
N MET A 69 -1.47 -19.01 7.45
CA MET A 69 -0.93 -20.36 7.57
C MET A 69 -1.69 -21.13 8.65
N TYR A 70 -2.22 -22.30 8.29
CA TYR A 70 -2.86 -23.20 9.24
C TYR A 70 -1.78 -23.98 10.00
N THR A 71 -1.80 -23.90 11.33
CA THR A 71 -0.78 -24.50 12.19
C THR A 71 -1.35 -25.68 12.97
N GLU A 72 -0.72 -26.85 12.80
CA GLU A 72 -0.90 -28.03 13.64
C GLU A 72 0.24 -28.09 14.69
N PRO A 73 0.00 -28.62 15.90
CA PRO A 73 -1.23 -29.27 16.39
C PRO A 73 -2.30 -28.28 16.91
N PHE A 74 -2.05 -26.97 16.84
CA PHE A 74 -2.92 -25.95 17.46
C PHE A 74 -4.23 -25.69 16.72
N ARG A 75 -4.41 -26.26 15.52
CA ARG A 75 -5.60 -26.18 14.67
C ARG A 75 -6.07 -24.74 14.39
N THR A 76 -5.13 -23.80 14.36
CA THR A 76 -5.42 -22.37 14.25
C THR A 76 -4.74 -21.74 13.04
N TRP A 77 -5.37 -20.70 12.50
CA TRP A 77 -4.79 -19.86 11.45
C TRP A 77 -3.95 -18.76 12.08
N LEU A 78 -2.69 -18.66 11.66
CA LEU A 78 -1.85 -17.49 11.90
C LEU A 78 -1.94 -16.58 10.67
N TYR A 79 -2.13 -15.28 10.90
CA TYR A 79 -2.28 -14.26 9.86
C TYR A 79 -1.06 -13.34 9.87
N PHE A 80 -0.49 -13.07 8.71
CA PHE A 80 0.65 -12.18 8.56
C PHE A 80 0.38 -11.16 7.45
N LEU A 81 0.47 -9.88 7.79
CA LEU A 81 0.50 -8.79 6.82
C LEU A 81 1.91 -8.69 6.24
N ARG A 82 2.03 -8.79 4.92
CA ARG A 82 3.28 -8.57 4.19
C ARG A 82 3.19 -7.27 3.39
N TRP A 83 4.27 -6.51 3.37
CA TRP A 83 4.40 -5.35 2.47
C TRP A 83 5.82 -5.16 1.96
N GLN A 84 5.94 -4.57 0.77
CA GLN A 84 7.18 -4.11 0.19
C GLN A 84 7.27 -2.60 0.34
N SER A 85 8.45 -2.11 0.71
CA SER A 85 8.74 -0.68 0.87
C SER A 85 10.08 -0.35 0.21
N VAL A 86 10.40 0.95 0.09
CA VAL A 86 11.75 1.39 -0.33
C VAL A 86 12.87 0.93 0.61
N CYS A 87 12.53 0.48 1.83
CA CYS A 87 13.45 -0.10 2.80
C CYS A 87 13.28 -1.63 2.94
N GLY A 88 12.90 -2.29 1.84
CA GLY A 88 12.78 -3.74 1.77
C GLY A 88 11.38 -4.28 2.10
N CYS A 89 11.31 -5.61 2.20
CA CYS A 89 10.10 -6.35 2.52
C CYS A 89 9.95 -6.56 4.02
N HIS A 90 8.71 -6.60 4.49
CA HIS A 90 8.34 -6.73 5.89
C HIS A 90 7.18 -7.68 6.03
N LYS A 91 7.12 -8.37 7.17
CA LYS A 91 6.08 -9.33 7.53
C LYS A 91 5.80 -9.24 9.02
N GLU A 92 4.59 -8.82 9.37
CA GLU A 92 4.15 -8.75 10.77
C GLU A 92 2.93 -9.64 11.00
N GLN A 93 2.89 -10.31 12.15
CA GLN A 93 1.71 -11.06 12.57
C GLN A 93 0.56 -10.10 12.94
N VAL A 94 -0.64 -10.40 12.47
CA VAL A 94 -1.85 -9.58 12.63
C VAL A 94 -3.04 -10.41 13.14
N PHE A 95 -4.14 -9.73 13.48
CA PHE A 95 -5.44 -10.36 13.74
C PHE A 95 -6.25 -10.46 12.42
N ALA A 96 -7.59 -10.44 12.49
CA ALA A 96 -8.46 -11.20 11.60
C ALA A 96 -9.66 -10.52 10.87
N ASP A 97 -9.91 -9.22 10.73
CA ASP A 97 -9.21 -7.95 10.99
C ASP A 97 -8.07 -7.54 10.02
N GLY A 98 -6.90 -8.20 9.98
CA GLY A 98 -5.79 -7.81 9.12
C GLY A 98 -5.27 -6.37 9.32
N CYS A 99 -5.56 -5.74 10.45
CA CYS A 99 -5.29 -4.32 10.70
C CYS A 99 -3.97 -4.10 11.45
N ARG A 100 -3.17 -3.16 10.96
CA ARG A 100 -1.89 -2.79 11.57
C ARG A 100 -1.50 -1.34 11.23
N SER A 101 -1.02 -0.59 12.22
CA SER A 101 -0.19 0.58 11.96
C SER A 101 1.26 0.25 12.28
N PHE A 102 2.18 0.69 11.43
CA PHE A 102 3.62 0.47 11.56
C PHE A 102 4.40 1.70 11.11
N THR A 103 5.67 1.79 11.50
CA THR A 103 6.57 2.88 11.09
C THR A 103 7.66 2.29 10.20
N THR A 104 7.76 2.80 8.97
CA THR A 104 8.86 2.51 8.04
C THR A 104 9.82 3.70 8.02
N CYS A 105 10.88 3.60 7.22
CA CYS A 105 11.78 4.71 6.92
C CYS A 105 11.10 5.89 6.18
N THR A 106 9.93 5.68 5.56
CA THR A 106 9.15 6.74 4.88
C THR A 106 8.14 7.42 5.80
N GLY A 107 7.89 6.88 7.00
CA GLY A 107 7.01 7.46 8.00
C GLY A 107 6.06 6.43 8.61
N ARG A 108 4.97 6.91 9.23
CA ARG A 108 3.93 6.05 9.80
C ARG A 108 2.90 5.68 8.73
N HIS A 109 2.65 4.39 8.59
CA HIS A 109 1.62 3.83 7.71
C HIS A 109 0.53 3.13 8.53
N SER A 110 -0.64 2.93 7.93
CA SER A 110 -1.67 2.05 8.48
C SER A 110 -2.36 1.26 7.37
N VAL A 111 -2.56 -0.03 7.60
CA VAL A 111 -3.16 -0.96 6.65
C VAL A 111 -4.26 -1.75 7.35
N CYS A 112 -5.36 -2.01 6.64
CA CYS A 112 -6.46 -2.84 7.12
C CYS A 112 -7.05 -3.63 5.97
N PHE A 113 -7.25 -4.93 6.17
CA PHE A 113 -7.75 -5.88 5.17
C PHE A 113 -8.96 -6.63 5.74
N ASP A 114 -10.16 -6.15 5.44
CA ASP A 114 -11.40 -6.89 5.67
C ASP A 114 -11.63 -7.83 4.48
N TRP A 115 -10.93 -8.97 4.48
CA TRP A 115 -11.04 -9.98 3.42
C TRP A 115 -12.40 -10.68 3.39
N HIS A 116 -13.13 -10.70 4.51
CA HIS A 116 -14.51 -11.20 4.55
C HIS A 116 -15.47 -10.27 3.82
N GLY A 117 -15.29 -8.95 3.98
CA GLY A 117 -15.95 -7.91 3.18
C GLY A 117 -15.30 -7.65 1.81
N GLY A 118 -14.25 -8.39 1.44
CA GLY A 118 -13.54 -8.23 0.17
C GLY A 118 -12.91 -6.85 -0.05
N ARG A 119 -12.54 -6.13 1.02
CA ARG A 119 -12.09 -4.72 0.96
C ARG A 119 -10.85 -4.47 1.80
N GLY A 120 -9.96 -3.61 1.33
CA GLY A 120 -8.77 -3.21 2.08
C GLY A 120 -8.40 -1.76 1.84
N HIS A 121 -7.64 -1.17 2.75
CA HIS A 121 -7.07 0.16 2.56
C HIS A 121 -5.66 0.28 3.13
N TRP A 122 -4.95 1.28 2.62
CA TRP A 122 -3.66 1.75 3.10
C TRP A 122 -3.74 3.26 3.30
N ILE A 123 -3.24 3.72 4.44
CA ILE A 123 -3.06 5.13 4.77
C ILE A 123 -1.55 5.38 4.83
N ASP A 124 -1.08 6.31 4.00
CA ASP A 124 0.32 6.69 3.94
C ASP A 124 0.68 7.79 4.97
N PRO A 125 1.96 8.19 5.09
CA PRO A 125 2.40 9.21 6.04
C PRO A 125 1.86 10.62 5.77
N SER A 126 1.33 10.88 4.56
CA SER A 126 0.64 12.13 4.23
C SER A 126 -0.84 12.12 4.66
N GLY A 127 -1.36 10.96 5.06
CA GLY A 127 -2.78 10.74 5.36
C GLY A 127 -3.61 10.39 4.12
N HIS A 128 -2.99 10.15 2.97
CA HIS A 128 -3.69 9.70 1.77
C HIS A 128 -4.18 8.26 1.98
N LYS A 129 -5.49 8.03 1.82
CA LYS A 129 -6.13 6.72 1.93
C LYS A 129 -6.36 6.14 0.54
N THR A 130 -5.65 5.07 0.21
CA THR A 130 -5.89 4.25 -0.99
C THR A 130 -6.78 3.07 -0.59
N CYS A 131 -7.81 2.75 -1.37
CA CYS A 131 -8.74 1.64 -1.09
C CYS A 131 -8.80 0.64 -2.25
N TRP A 132 -9.03 -0.62 -1.93
CA TRP A 132 -9.06 -1.71 -2.90
C TRP A 132 -10.21 -2.68 -2.67
N TYR A 133 -10.69 -3.29 -3.75
CA TYR A 133 -11.29 -4.62 -3.64
C TYR A 133 -10.18 -5.66 -3.54
N LEU A 134 -10.35 -6.59 -2.59
CA LEU A 134 -9.45 -7.72 -2.38
C LEU A 134 -9.92 -8.92 -3.22
N SER A 135 -8.95 -9.75 -3.59
CA SER A 135 -9.17 -11.12 -4.03
C SER A 135 -8.54 -12.04 -3.00
N SER A 136 -9.05 -13.26 -2.85
CA SER A 136 -8.47 -14.27 -1.96
C SER A 136 -8.53 -15.66 -2.58
N ASP A 137 -7.60 -16.53 -2.19
CA ASP A 137 -7.47 -17.90 -2.72
C ASP A 137 -6.51 -18.75 -1.85
N TYR A 138 -6.63 -20.07 -1.95
CA TYR A 138 -5.68 -21.02 -1.38
C TYR A 138 -4.53 -21.23 -2.35
N ILE A 139 -3.32 -20.87 -1.92
CA ILE A 139 -2.10 -21.11 -2.70
C ILE A 139 -1.54 -22.51 -2.43
N CYS A 140 -1.81 -23.07 -1.23
CA CYS A 140 -1.58 -24.47 -0.87
C CYS A 140 -2.61 -24.94 0.18
N ARG A 141 -2.69 -26.26 0.45
CA ARG A 141 -3.69 -26.87 1.36
C ARG A 141 -3.83 -26.22 2.74
N GLN A 142 -2.75 -25.66 3.27
CA GLN A 142 -2.69 -25.02 4.59
C GLN A 142 -2.26 -23.55 4.50
N THR A 143 -2.29 -22.96 3.30
CA THR A 143 -1.83 -21.59 3.06
C THR A 143 -2.82 -20.85 2.17
N TRP A 144 -3.37 -19.77 2.71
CA TRP A 144 -4.34 -18.91 2.07
C TRP A 144 -3.77 -17.49 1.92
N LEU A 145 -4.20 -16.77 0.91
CA LEU A 145 -3.76 -15.40 0.63
C LEU A 145 -4.97 -14.48 0.38
N ALA A 146 -4.90 -13.23 0.83
CA ALA A 146 -5.75 -12.14 0.36
C ALA A 146 -4.91 -10.94 -0.08
N TRP A 147 -5.20 -10.38 -1.26
CA TRP A 147 -4.41 -9.33 -1.88
C TRP A 147 -5.28 -8.30 -2.62
N PRO A 148 -4.83 -7.06 -2.81
CA PRO A 148 -5.53 -6.08 -3.63
C PRO A 148 -5.63 -6.54 -5.09
N LYS A 149 -6.82 -6.40 -5.69
CA LYS A 149 -7.11 -6.73 -7.09
C LYS A 149 -7.18 -5.47 -7.94
N ILE A 150 -7.97 -4.50 -7.48
CA ILE A 150 -8.27 -3.25 -8.17
C ILE A 150 -8.47 -2.14 -7.13
N GLU A 151 -7.97 -0.95 -7.45
CA GLU A 151 -8.13 0.26 -6.65
C GLU A 151 -9.51 0.89 -6.89
N VAL A 152 -10.12 1.41 -5.83
CA VAL A 152 -11.47 1.96 -5.82
C VAL A 152 -11.56 3.18 -4.92
N ALA A 153 -12.58 4.02 -5.13
CA ALA A 153 -12.88 5.13 -4.25
C ALA A 153 -13.15 4.65 -2.80
N CYS A 154 -12.58 5.37 -1.83
CA CYS A 154 -12.80 5.10 -0.41
C CYS A 154 -14.17 5.61 0.06
N THR A 155 -15.21 4.79 -0.11
CA THR A 155 -16.60 5.10 0.26
C THR A 155 -17.04 4.49 1.60
N TRP A 156 -16.07 4.04 2.40
CA TRP A 156 -16.23 3.29 3.65
C TRP A 156 -15.05 3.54 4.61
#